data_AF-A0A3N5SUK0-F1
#
_entry.id   AF-A0A3N5SUK0-F1
#
_cell.length_a   1.000
_cell.length_b   1.000
_cell.length_c   1.000
_cell.angle_alpha   90.00
_cell.angle_beta   90.00
_cell.angle_gamma   90.00
#
_symmetry.space_group_name_H-M   'P 1'
#
loop_
_entity.id
_entity.type
_entity.pdbx_description
1 polymer ?
#
loop_
_entity_poly.entity_id
_entity_poly.type
_entity_poly.pdbx_seq_one_letter_code
_entity_poly.pdbx_strand_id
1 'polypeptide(L)'
;MALHVEYHGPDAERLFGDYARVFVEHFGTGRSDAVALDGFTGRILRGRAESDFATLTDDPRRRVVFLTDAAAFCTLIGCDGREILAQIGYDEAFIKRLLVRQTRFKLALFPDLEKRLATWDNLLDLVCTAYPEWRAAVERVRPNLKTSPFEALAGEAAEVRARLADVLNVNRLFAGDGYTRREVDPQRRVHPEYVILNRPLIDLPATCLIDFPVGP
;
A
#
# COMPACT_ATOMS: atom_id res chain seq x y z
N MET A 1 3.42 17.14 -18.58
CA MET A 1 2.95 17.65 -17.28
C MET A 1 4.05 17.39 -16.27
N ALA A 2 4.51 18.39 -15.53
CA ALA A 2 5.54 18.17 -14.52
C ALA A 2 4.88 17.59 -13.26
N LEU A 3 5.39 16.45 -12.79
CA LEU A 3 5.00 15.92 -11.49
C LEU A 3 5.65 16.76 -10.39
N HIS A 4 4.95 16.91 -9.26
CA HIS A 4 5.45 17.66 -8.12
C HIS A 4 6.10 16.70 -7.12
N VAL A 5 7.27 17.08 -6.60
CA VAL A 5 8.05 16.29 -5.65
C VAL A 5 8.32 17.14 -4.41
N GLU A 6 7.99 16.60 -3.24
CA GLU A 6 8.23 17.21 -1.94
C GLU A 6 9.21 16.33 -1.16
N TYR A 7 10.20 16.96 -0.54
CA TYR A 7 11.14 16.31 0.36
C TYR A 7 10.98 16.89 1.77
N HIS A 8 10.92 16.03 2.78
CA HIS A 8 10.88 16.44 4.18
C HIS A 8 11.93 15.69 4.99
N GLY A 9 12.67 16.42 5.82
CA GLY A 9 13.80 15.89 6.59
C GLY A 9 15.15 16.12 5.89
N PRO A 10 16.26 16.12 6.65
CA PRO A 10 17.57 16.58 6.18
C PRO A 10 18.19 15.69 5.09
N ASP A 11 17.84 14.40 5.07
CA ASP A 11 18.41 13.39 4.16
C ASP A 11 17.47 12.97 3.03
N ALA A 12 16.26 13.52 2.95
CA ALA A 12 15.24 13.01 2.03
C ALA A 12 15.63 13.09 0.56
N GLU A 13 16.16 14.22 0.09
CA GLU A 13 16.60 14.35 -1.30
C GLU A 13 17.79 13.43 -1.61
N ARG A 14 18.73 13.28 -0.67
CA ARG A 14 19.87 12.35 -0.82
C ARG A 14 19.42 10.90 -0.93
N LEU A 15 18.39 10.50 -0.18
CA LEU A 15 17.89 9.12 -0.14
C LEU A 15 16.97 8.78 -1.30
N PHE A 16 16.12 9.72 -1.73
CA PHE A 16 15.03 9.45 -2.67
C PHE A 16 15.20 10.16 -4.02
N GLY A 17 16.13 11.10 -4.12
CA GLY A 17 16.24 12.00 -5.28
C GLY A 17 16.47 11.29 -6.60
N ASP A 18 17.33 10.28 -6.63
CA ASP A 18 17.59 9.51 -7.85
C ASP A 18 16.34 8.76 -8.31
N TYR A 19 15.62 8.12 -7.40
CA TYR A 19 14.35 7.47 -7.73
C TYR A 19 13.31 8.48 -8.18
N ALA A 20 13.10 9.54 -7.41
CA ALA A 20 12.08 10.55 -7.69
C ALA A 20 12.31 11.19 -9.06
N ARG A 21 13.57 11.54 -9.37
CA ARG A 21 13.95 12.07 -10.68
C ARG A 21 13.60 11.09 -11.80
N VAL A 22 14.02 9.83 -11.71
CA VAL A 22 13.74 8.83 -12.76
C VAL A 22 12.25 8.54 -12.88
N PHE A 23 11.53 8.44 -11.76
CA PHE A 23 10.09 8.25 -11.75
C PHE A 23 9.38 9.40 -12.49
N VAL A 24 9.73 10.65 -12.18
CA VAL A 24 9.15 11.83 -12.84
C VAL A 24 9.50 11.91 -14.32
N GLU A 25 10.76 11.63 -14.69
CA GLU A 25 11.23 11.65 -16.08
C GLU A 25 10.56 10.59 -16.96
N HIS A 26 10.15 9.45 -16.37
CA HIS A 26 9.61 8.32 -17.13
C HIS A 26 8.13 8.05 -16.93
N PHE A 27 7.46 8.82 -16.07
CA PHE A 27 6.04 8.62 -15.79
C PHE A 27 5.18 8.57 -17.08
N GLY A 28 4.48 7.45 -17.28
CA GLY A 28 3.60 7.21 -18.43
C GLY A 28 4.32 7.07 -19.78
N THR A 29 5.64 6.95 -19.81
CA THR A 29 6.40 6.83 -21.07
C THR A 29 6.58 5.37 -21.52
N GLY A 30 6.28 4.40 -20.66
CA GLY A 30 6.60 2.98 -20.87
C GLY A 30 8.09 2.65 -20.74
N ARG A 31 8.96 3.63 -20.50
CA ARG A 31 10.40 3.41 -20.28
C ARG A 31 10.69 2.99 -18.85
N SER A 32 11.34 1.84 -18.69
CA SER A 32 11.83 1.36 -17.40
C SER A 32 13.35 1.43 -17.40
N ASP A 33 13.90 2.53 -16.89
CA ASP A 33 15.34 2.66 -16.68
C ASP A 33 15.71 2.03 -15.32
N ALA A 34 16.82 1.29 -15.28
CA ALA A 34 17.28 0.65 -14.05
C ALA A 34 17.81 1.70 -13.08
N VAL A 35 17.29 1.70 -11.85
CA VAL A 35 17.80 2.53 -10.76
C VAL A 35 18.28 1.61 -9.64
N ALA A 36 19.49 1.84 -9.15
CA ALA A 36 20.00 1.13 -7.99
C ALA A 36 19.32 1.73 -6.75
N LEU A 37 18.46 0.95 -6.12
CA LEU A 37 17.63 1.40 -5.01
C LEU A 37 17.76 0.44 -3.83
N ASP A 38 18.11 0.99 -2.68
CA ASP A 38 18.19 0.30 -1.40
C ASP A 38 17.82 1.29 -0.28
N GLY A 39 17.46 0.76 0.89
CA GLY A 39 17.32 1.54 2.12
C GLY A 39 16.01 2.32 2.25
N PHE A 40 15.02 2.06 1.41
CA PHE A 40 13.70 2.66 1.54
C PHE A 40 12.54 1.70 1.30
N THR A 41 11.41 2.09 1.85
CA THR A 41 10.10 1.49 1.64
C THR A 41 9.10 2.62 1.39
N GLY A 42 7.86 2.29 1.11
CA GLY A 42 6.87 3.28 0.75
C GLY A 42 5.51 2.68 0.50
N ARG A 43 4.61 3.55 0.05
CA ARG A 43 3.28 3.16 -0.41
C ARG A 43 2.62 4.27 -1.23
N ILE A 44 1.57 3.91 -1.94
CA ILE A 44 0.65 4.89 -2.51
C ILE A 44 -0.30 5.39 -1.42
N LEU A 45 -0.39 6.71 -1.31
CA LEU A 45 -1.37 7.45 -0.52
C LEU A 45 -2.48 7.95 -1.43
N ARG A 46 -3.65 8.13 -0.83
CA ARG A 46 -4.82 8.71 -1.50
C ARG A 46 -5.44 9.74 -0.56
N GLY A 47 -6.06 10.76 -1.13
CA GLY A 47 -6.69 11.83 -0.36
C GLY A 47 -7.47 12.78 -1.24
N ARG A 48 -8.25 13.69 -0.64
CA ARG A 48 -8.93 14.79 -1.33
C ARG A 48 -8.38 16.16 -0.91
N ALA A 49 -7.90 16.26 0.32
CA ALA A 49 -7.24 17.45 0.87
C ALA A 49 -5.79 17.16 1.26
N GLU A 50 -4.96 18.19 1.40
CA GLU A 50 -3.56 18.03 1.85
C GLU A 50 -3.46 17.33 3.22
N SER A 51 -4.42 17.58 4.11
CA SER A 51 -4.48 16.91 5.42
C SER A 51 -4.60 15.39 5.34
N ASP A 52 -5.16 14.86 4.25
CA ASP A 52 -5.33 13.42 4.06
C ASP A 52 -3.98 12.72 3.80
N PHE A 53 -2.96 13.50 3.44
CA PHE A 53 -1.59 13.03 3.24
C PHE A 53 -0.71 13.22 4.49
N ALA A 54 -1.28 13.59 5.64
CA ALA A 54 -0.51 13.79 6.87
C ALA A 54 -0.11 12.48 7.58
N THR A 55 -0.78 11.37 7.25
CA THR A 55 -0.48 10.04 7.80
C THR A 55 -0.37 9.01 6.67
N LEU A 56 0.04 7.78 6.99
CA LEU A 56 0.15 6.71 6.00
C LEU A 56 -1.21 6.28 5.41
N THR A 57 -2.35 6.82 5.83
CA THR A 57 -3.66 6.55 5.22
C THR A 57 -4.67 7.65 5.54
N ASP A 58 -5.59 7.92 4.63
CA ASP A 58 -6.68 8.90 4.82
C ASP A 58 -7.81 8.37 5.69
N ASP A 59 -8.02 7.05 5.74
CA ASP A 59 -9.05 6.43 6.60
C ASP A 59 -8.65 6.44 8.10
N PRO A 60 -9.35 7.20 8.96
CA PRO A 60 -9.05 7.25 10.40
C PRO A 60 -9.31 5.93 11.13
N ARG A 61 -10.06 5.00 10.55
CA ARG A 61 -10.31 3.65 11.10
C ARG A 61 -9.13 2.72 10.83
N ARG A 62 -8.25 3.06 9.89
CA ARG A 62 -7.14 2.21 9.44
C ARG A 62 -5.88 2.47 10.28
N ARG A 63 -5.73 1.67 11.33
CA ARG A 63 -4.59 1.65 12.27
C ARG A 63 -3.46 0.72 11.83
N VAL A 64 -3.70 -0.15 10.84
CA VAL A 64 -2.70 -1.03 10.22
C VAL A 64 -2.62 -0.72 8.73
N VAL A 65 -1.40 -0.63 8.21
CA VAL A 65 -1.13 -0.22 6.84
C VAL A 65 -0.17 -1.18 6.16
N PHE A 66 -0.29 -1.27 4.84
CA PHE A 66 0.58 -2.09 3.99
C PHE A 66 1.61 -1.21 3.29
N LEU A 67 2.83 -1.72 3.21
CA LEU A 67 3.98 -1.12 2.56
C LEU A 67 4.56 -2.09 1.52
N THR A 68 5.35 -1.56 0.59
CA THR A 68 6.17 -2.36 -0.31
C THR A 68 7.61 -1.85 -0.34
N ASP A 69 8.53 -2.65 -0.87
CA ASP A 69 9.95 -2.35 -0.88
C ASP A 69 10.39 -1.60 -2.15
N ALA A 70 11.65 -1.18 -2.16
CA ALA A 70 12.28 -0.52 -3.30
C ALA A 70 12.17 -1.34 -4.61
N ALA A 71 12.25 -2.67 -4.54
CA ALA A 71 12.17 -3.52 -5.72
C ALA A 71 10.79 -3.48 -6.38
N ALA A 72 9.71 -3.40 -5.60
CA ALA A 72 8.38 -3.15 -6.12
C ALA A 72 8.25 -1.75 -6.73
N PHE A 73 8.87 -0.73 -6.12
CA PHE A 73 8.83 0.63 -6.68
C PHE A 73 9.58 0.78 -8.00
N CYS A 74 10.61 -0.03 -8.26
CA CYS A 74 11.26 -0.10 -9.56
C CYS A 74 10.27 -0.49 -10.68
N THR A 75 9.30 -1.37 -10.40
CA THR A 75 8.34 -1.81 -11.43
C THR A 75 7.26 -0.77 -11.75
N LEU A 76 7.21 0.34 -10.99
CA LEU A 76 6.33 1.47 -11.27
C LEU A 76 6.97 2.49 -12.21
N ILE A 77 8.28 2.40 -12.46
CA ILE A 77 8.98 3.30 -13.40
C ILE A 77 8.47 3.03 -14.81
N GLY A 78 8.13 4.09 -15.53
CA GLY A 78 7.55 4.00 -16.88
C GLY A 78 6.03 3.90 -16.89
N CYS A 79 5.42 3.47 -15.79
CA CYS A 79 3.97 3.31 -15.70
C CYS A 79 3.24 4.64 -15.62
N ASP A 80 2.01 4.66 -16.14
CA ASP A 80 1.06 5.72 -15.84
C ASP A 80 0.33 5.47 -14.50
N GLY A 81 -0.47 6.44 -14.07
CA GLY A 81 -1.17 6.36 -12.78
C GLY A 81 -2.19 5.22 -12.69
N ARG A 82 -2.88 4.87 -13.79
CA ARG A 82 -3.85 3.77 -13.80
C ARG A 82 -3.13 2.44 -13.67
N GLU A 83 -2.02 2.27 -14.39
CA GLU A 83 -1.16 1.10 -14.30
C GLU A 83 -0.58 0.94 -12.89
N ILE A 84 -0.10 2.02 -12.27
CA ILE A 84 0.39 2.00 -10.88
C ILE A 84 -0.68 1.47 -9.93
N LEU A 85 -1.91 1.99 -10.01
CA LEU A 85 -3.00 1.55 -9.14
C LEU A 85 -3.34 0.07 -9.36
N ALA A 86 -3.35 -0.38 -10.62
CA ALA A 86 -3.56 -1.79 -10.94
C ALA A 86 -2.43 -2.70 -10.38
N GLN A 87 -1.18 -2.24 -10.44
CA GLN A 87 -0.04 -2.99 -9.89
C GLN A 87 -0.12 -3.20 -8.38
N ILE A 88 -0.72 -2.26 -7.64
CA ILE A 88 -0.92 -2.35 -6.19
C ILE A 88 -2.28 -2.98 -5.80
N GLY A 89 -2.96 -3.62 -6.75
CA GLY A 89 -4.16 -4.42 -6.50
C GLY A 89 -5.47 -3.65 -6.45
N TYR A 90 -5.56 -2.47 -7.09
CA TYR A 90 -6.85 -1.78 -7.28
C TYR A 90 -7.51 -2.30 -8.56
N ASP A 91 -8.78 -2.68 -8.47
CA ASP A 91 -9.57 -3.05 -9.64
C ASP A 91 -10.06 -1.82 -10.42
N GLU A 92 -10.34 -1.99 -11.72
CA GLU A 92 -10.76 -0.90 -12.62
C GLU A 92 -12.04 -0.20 -12.15
N ALA A 93 -13.00 -0.95 -11.59
CA ALA A 93 -14.24 -0.36 -11.09
C ALA A 93 -13.96 0.52 -9.86
N PHE A 94 -13.02 0.12 -9.02
CA PHE A 94 -12.57 0.89 -7.87
C PHE A 94 -11.81 2.15 -8.28
N ILE A 95 -10.89 2.05 -9.24
CA ILE A 95 -10.17 3.20 -9.80
C ILE A 95 -11.18 4.24 -10.32
N LYS A 96 -12.16 3.83 -11.12
CA LYS A 96 -13.23 4.72 -11.60
C LYS A 96 -13.99 5.42 -10.47
N ARG A 97 -14.32 4.69 -9.39
CA ARG A 97 -15.00 5.29 -8.21
C ARG A 97 -14.13 6.35 -7.53
N LEU A 98 -12.82 6.16 -7.46
CA LEU A 98 -11.90 7.13 -6.86
C LEU A 98 -11.78 8.39 -7.75
N LEU A 99 -11.71 8.23 -9.07
CA LEU A 99 -11.67 9.35 -10.01
C LEU A 99 -12.93 10.22 -9.95
N VAL A 100 -14.12 9.61 -9.88
CA VAL A 100 -15.40 10.34 -9.70
C VAL A 100 -15.42 11.13 -8.38
N ARG A 101 -14.73 10.65 -7.35
CA ARG A 101 -14.60 11.31 -6.04
C ARG A 101 -13.50 12.37 -6.01
N GLN A 102 -12.86 12.65 -7.14
CA GLN A 102 -11.72 13.57 -7.26
C GLN A 102 -10.58 13.19 -6.30
N THR A 103 -10.37 11.89 -6.09
CA THR A 103 -9.25 11.39 -5.28
C THR A 103 -7.93 11.75 -5.97
N ARG A 104 -7.03 12.32 -5.19
CA ARG A 104 -5.63 12.59 -5.51
C ARG A 104 -4.76 11.48 -4.96
N PHE A 105 -3.59 11.27 -5.58
CA PHE A 105 -2.65 10.23 -5.19
C PHE A 105 -1.25 10.81 -5.05
N LYS A 106 -0.54 10.37 -4.01
CA LYS A 106 0.88 10.64 -3.81
C LYS A 106 1.61 9.32 -3.63
N LEU A 107 2.74 9.14 -4.29
CA LEU A 107 3.70 8.10 -3.94
C LEU A 107 4.52 8.60 -2.75
N ALA A 108 4.45 7.89 -1.63
CA ALA A 108 5.19 8.22 -0.41
C ALA A 108 6.35 7.24 -0.21
N LEU A 109 7.55 7.77 -0.09
CA LEU A 109 8.79 7.06 0.15
C LEU A 109 9.40 7.51 1.48
N PHE A 110 10.00 6.59 2.21
CA PHE A 110 10.65 6.86 3.48
C PHE A 110 11.71 5.79 3.78
N PRO A 111 12.69 6.05 4.68
CA PRO A 111 13.74 5.09 4.97
C PRO A 111 13.15 3.78 5.44
N ASP A 112 13.89 2.70 5.23
CA ASP A 112 13.37 1.40 5.58
C ASP A 112 13.02 1.33 7.07
N LEU A 113 11.80 0.89 7.35
CA LEU A 113 11.26 0.83 8.69
C LEU A 113 11.30 -0.60 9.21
N GLU A 114 11.28 -0.74 10.54
CA GLU A 114 10.96 -2.03 11.13
C GLU A 114 9.54 -2.42 10.70
N LYS A 115 9.46 -3.47 9.89
CA LYS A 115 8.23 -3.92 9.23
C LYS A 115 8.17 -5.44 9.26
N ARG A 116 6.95 -5.97 9.29
CA ARG A 116 6.71 -7.42 9.28
C ARG A 116 6.18 -7.82 7.92
N LEU A 117 6.66 -8.93 7.38
CA LEU A 117 6.08 -9.49 6.16
C LEU A 117 4.59 -9.72 6.37
N ALA A 118 3.75 -9.38 5.39
CA ALA A 118 2.29 -9.40 5.47
C ALA A 118 1.70 -10.83 5.40
N THR A 119 2.20 -11.72 6.25
CA THR A 119 1.62 -13.05 6.43
C THR A 119 0.35 -12.97 7.26
N TRP A 120 -0.49 -14.00 7.20
CA TRP A 120 -1.67 -14.08 8.07
C TRP A 120 -1.33 -13.92 9.55
N ASP A 121 -0.28 -14.58 10.04
CA ASP A 121 0.07 -14.52 11.45
C ASP A 121 0.52 -13.12 11.86
N ASN A 122 1.43 -12.51 11.10
CA ASN A 122 1.92 -11.16 11.38
C ASN A 122 0.81 -10.12 11.29
N LEU A 123 -0.06 -10.21 10.28
CA LEU A 123 -1.20 -9.32 10.12
C LEU A 123 -2.15 -9.46 11.31
N LEU A 124 -2.58 -10.67 11.65
CA LEU A 124 -3.58 -10.88 12.70
C LEU A 124 -3.04 -10.52 14.08
N ASP A 125 -1.76 -10.73 14.35
CA ASP A 125 -1.13 -10.28 15.60
C ASP A 125 -1.10 -8.76 15.72
N LEU A 126 -0.79 -8.08 14.62
CA LEU A 126 -0.83 -6.62 14.56
C LEU A 126 -2.25 -6.09 14.67
N VAL A 127 -3.23 -6.76 14.05
CA VAL A 127 -4.66 -6.45 14.17
C VAL A 127 -5.14 -6.60 15.61
N CYS A 128 -4.84 -7.70 16.29
CA CYS A 128 -5.23 -7.87 17.69
C CYS A 128 -4.61 -6.82 18.63
N THR A 129 -3.47 -6.25 18.24
CA THR A 129 -2.81 -5.16 18.97
C THR A 129 -3.46 -3.81 18.67
N ALA A 130 -3.69 -3.50 17.38
CA ALA A 130 -4.23 -2.23 16.93
C ALA A 130 -5.75 -2.10 17.14
N TYR A 131 -6.47 -3.22 17.19
CA TYR A 131 -7.91 -3.33 17.35
C TYR A 131 -8.25 -4.32 18.49
N PRO A 132 -8.04 -3.93 19.76
CA PRO A 132 -8.34 -4.80 20.90
C PRO A 132 -9.79 -5.30 20.91
N GLU A 133 -10.72 -4.50 20.39
CA GLU A 133 -12.14 -4.82 20.26
C GLU A 133 -12.43 -5.98 19.28
N TRP A 134 -11.50 -6.32 18.39
CA TRP A 134 -11.66 -7.46 17.46
C TRP A 134 -10.96 -8.73 17.95
N ARG A 135 -10.08 -8.61 18.95
CA ARG A 135 -9.16 -9.67 19.38
C ARG A 135 -9.87 -11.01 19.60
N ALA A 136 -10.91 -11.02 20.43
CA ALA A 136 -11.59 -12.25 20.81
C ALA A 136 -12.21 -12.99 19.60
N ALA A 137 -12.82 -12.23 18.66
CA ALA A 137 -13.39 -12.80 17.45
C ALA A 137 -12.28 -13.30 16.50
N VAL A 138 -11.26 -12.48 16.27
CA VAL A 138 -10.10 -12.83 15.41
C VAL A 138 -9.40 -14.08 15.92
N GLU A 139 -9.12 -14.19 17.21
CA GLU A 139 -8.44 -15.35 17.80
C GLU A 139 -9.27 -16.64 17.62
N ARG A 140 -10.60 -16.56 17.78
CA ARG A 140 -11.49 -17.72 17.62
C ARG A 140 -11.52 -18.26 16.19
N VAL A 141 -11.54 -17.37 15.20
CA VAL A 141 -11.67 -17.74 13.78
C VAL A 141 -10.35 -17.76 13.02
N ARG A 142 -9.23 -17.44 13.67
CA ARG A 142 -7.89 -17.37 13.06
C ARG A 142 -7.55 -18.59 12.19
N PRO A 143 -7.78 -19.85 12.61
CA PRO A 143 -7.49 -21.01 11.77
C PRO A 143 -8.26 -21.02 10.44
N ASN A 144 -9.53 -20.61 10.47
CA ASN A 144 -10.38 -20.55 9.28
C ASN A 144 -9.92 -19.44 8.31
N LEU A 145 -9.55 -18.26 8.84
CA LEU A 145 -9.05 -17.15 8.01
C LEU A 145 -7.80 -17.54 7.20
N LYS A 146 -6.93 -18.38 7.78
CA LYS A 146 -5.66 -18.81 7.16
C LYS A 146 -5.82 -19.84 6.05
N THR A 147 -6.87 -20.65 6.12
CA THR A 147 -6.97 -21.90 5.34
C THR A 147 -8.11 -21.88 4.33
N SER A 148 -9.11 -21.02 4.52
CA SER A 148 -10.28 -20.97 3.66
C SER A 148 -10.18 -19.82 2.64
N PRO A 149 -10.53 -20.04 1.37
CA PRO A 149 -10.73 -18.98 0.40
C PRO A 149 -11.74 -17.93 0.89
N PHE A 150 -11.61 -16.70 0.41
CA PHE A 150 -12.46 -15.58 0.82
C PHE A 150 -13.96 -15.89 0.69
N GLU A 151 -14.33 -16.51 -0.43
CA GLU A 151 -15.72 -16.84 -0.80
C GLU A 151 -16.25 -18.09 -0.08
N ALA A 152 -15.38 -18.91 0.48
CA ALA A 152 -15.75 -20.15 1.18
C ALA A 152 -16.00 -19.95 2.68
N LEU A 153 -15.66 -18.79 3.23
CA LEU A 153 -15.88 -18.47 4.63
C LEU A 153 -17.38 -18.29 4.92
N ALA A 154 -17.81 -18.76 6.08
CA ALA A 154 -19.18 -18.62 6.58
C ALA A 154 -19.18 -18.24 8.07
N GLY A 155 -20.33 -17.76 8.56
CA GLY A 155 -20.53 -17.37 9.96
C GLY A 155 -19.56 -16.29 10.42
N GLU A 156 -19.11 -16.38 11.68
CA GLU A 156 -18.22 -15.38 12.30
C GLU A 156 -16.91 -15.18 11.52
N ALA A 157 -16.38 -16.23 10.88
CA ALA A 157 -15.16 -16.11 10.09
C ALA A 157 -15.37 -15.23 8.84
N ALA A 158 -16.54 -15.31 8.20
CA ALA A 158 -16.91 -14.43 7.10
C ALA A 158 -17.09 -12.98 7.56
N GLU A 159 -17.71 -12.77 8.72
CA GLU A 159 -17.89 -11.43 9.31
C GLU A 159 -16.56 -10.76 9.63
N VAL A 160 -15.64 -11.49 10.26
CA VAL A 160 -14.28 -11.00 10.54
C VAL A 160 -13.53 -10.73 9.23
N ARG A 161 -13.61 -11.62 8.24
CA ARG A 161 -12.97 -11.41 6.93
C ARG A 161 -13.51 -10.17 6.22
N ALA A 162 -14.83 -9.96 6.24
CA ALA A 162 -15.47 -8.79 5.66
C ALA A 162 -15.02 -7.49 6.35
N ARG A 163 -14.86 -7.51 7.67
CA ARG A 163 -14.34 -6.36 8.43
C ARG A 163 -12.87 -6.05 8.11
N LEU A 164 -12.03 -7.07 7.99
CA LEU A 164 -10.64 -6.91 7.54
C LEU A 164 -10.58 -6.35 6.11
N ALA A 165 -11.48 -6.79 5.22
CA ALA A 165 -11.58 -6.27 3.87
C ALA A 165 -12.02 -4.80 3.86
N ASP A 166 -13.04 -4.42 4.64
CA ASP A 166 -13.54 -3.03 4.70
C ASP A 166 -12.49 -2.06 5.22
N VAL A 167 -11.83 -2.39 6.34
CA VAL A 167 -10.96 -1.43 7.04
C VAL A 167 -9.52 -1.47 6.52
N LEU A 168 -9.01 -2.65 6.18
CA LEU A 168 -7.60 -2.86 5.87
C LEU A 168 -7.35 -3.19 4.39
N ASN A 169 -8.41 -3.34 3.58
CA ASN A 169 -8.36 -3.82 2.21
C ASN A 169 -7.75 -5.22 2.06
N VAL A 170 -7.93 -6.08 3.07
CA VAL A 170 -7.51 -7.49 3.01
C VAL A 170 -8.54 -8.24 2.17
N ASN A 171 -8.52 -8.03 0.86
CA ASN A 171 -9.52 -8.53 -0.09
C ASN A 171 -9.19 -9.98 -0.56
N ARG A 172 -9.87 -10.45 -1.61
CA ARG A 172 -9.68 -11.79 -2.19
C ARG A 172 -8.27 -12.06 -2.73
N LEU A 173 -7.50 -11.03 -3.07
CA LEU A 173 -6.12 -11.16 -3.55
C LEU A 173 -5.13 -11.39 -2.40
N PHE A 174 -5.52 -11.11 -1.16
CA PHE A 174 -4.65 -11.35 -0.01
C PHE A 174 -4.63 -12.84 0.34
N ALA A 175 -3.50 -13.50 0.03
CA ALA A 175 -3.24 -14.89 0.39
C ALA A 175 -2.60 -15.06 1.78
N GLY A 176 -2.11 -13.97 2.37
CA GLY A 176 -1.43 -13.99 3.67
C GLY A 176 -0.14 -14.81 3.68
N ASP A 177 0.54 -14.87 2.54
CA ASP A 177 1.88 -15.45 2.39
C ASP A 177 2.98 -14.38 2.26
N GLY A 178 2.62 -13.10 2.43
CA GLY A 178 3.57 -11.99 2.41
C GLY A 178 3.82 -11.35 1.04
N TYR A 179 3.04 -11.71 0.01
CA TYR A 179 3.25 -11.20 -1.34
C TYR A 179 1.96 -10.62 -1.94
N THR A 180 2.12 -9.55 -2.73
CA THR A 180 1.06 -8.99 -3.57
C THR A 180 0.75 -9.91 -4.75
N ARG A 181 -0.48 -9.80 -5.26
CA ARG A 181 -1.06 -10.61 -6.34
C ARG A 181 -1.91 -9.72 -7.25
N ARG A 182 -2.00 -10.06 -8.53
CA ARG A 182 -2.78 -9.32 -9.53
C ARG A 182 -4.01 -10.12 -9.93
N GLU A 183 -5.10 -9.46 -10.32
CA GLU A 183 -6.33 -10.16 -10.74
C GLU A 183 -6.12 -11.06 -11.97
N VAL A 184 -5.23 -10.66 -12.88
CA VAL A 184 -4.93 -11.43 -14.10
C VAL A 184 -4.23 -12.76 -13.82
N ASP A 185 -3.54 -12.88 -12.69
CA ASP A 185 -2.85 -14.10 -12.25
C ASP A 185 -2.76 -14.11 -10.71
N PRO A 186 -3.87 -14.48 -10.03
CA PRO A 186 -3.95 -14.40 -8.58
C PRO A 186 -3.05 -15.44 -7.90
N GLN A 187 -2.54 -16.45 -8.61
CA GLN A 187 -1.68 -17.49 -8.05
C GLN A 187 -0.20 -17.11 -8.08
N ARG A 188 0.19 -16.11 -8.87
CA ARG A 188 1.56 -15.63 -8.93
C ARG A 188 1.87 -14.58 -7.86
N ARG A 189 2.95 -14.84 -7.11
CA ARG A 189 3.59 -13.86 -6.22
C ARG A 189 4.26 -12.77 -7.06
N VAL A 190 4.03 -11.51 -6.71
CA VAL A 190 4.60 -10.37 -7.45
C VAL A 190 5.67 -9.67 -6.62
N HIS A 191 5.28 -8.98 -5.55
CA HIS A 191 6.22 -8.26 -4.68
C HIS A 191 6.00 -8.61 -3.22
N PRO A 192 7.06 -8.61 -2.39
CA PRO A 192 6.89 -8.61 -0.95
C PRO A 192 6.00 -7.45 -0.50
N GLU A 193 5.07 -7.75 0.39
CA GLU A 193 4.21 -6.79 1.04
C GLU A 193 4.43 -6.87 2.55
N TYR A 194 4.44 -5.72 3.21
CA TYR A 194 4.75 -5.62 4.63
C TYR A 194 3.65 -4.87 5.37
N VAL A 195 3.48 -5.16 6.66
CA VAL A 195 2.52 -4.50 7.54
C VAL A 195 3.21 -3.73 8.65
N ILE A 196 2.72 -2.53 8.92
CA ILE A 196 3.11 -1.69 10.08
C ILE A 196 1.89 -1.00 10.68
N LEU A 197 2.06 -0.40 11.86
CA LEU A 197 1.06 0.51 12.42
C LEU A 197 1.01 1.81 11.60
N ASN A 198 -0.20 2.33 11.42
CA ASN A 198 -0.39 3.66 10.86
C ASN A 198 0.30 4.69 11.76
N ARG A 199 0.92 5.68 11.14
CA ARG A 199 1.57 6.80 11.84
C ARG A 199 1.58 8.06 11.00
N PRO A 200 1.70 9.23 11.64
CA PRO A 200 1.99 10.49 10.98
C PRO A 200 3.27 10.40 10.14
N LEU A 201 3.28 11.05 8.97
CA LEU A 201 4.48 11.15 8.14
C LEU A 201 5.57 12.01 8.80
N ILE A 202 5.16 12.99 9.62
CA ILE A 202 6.07 13.86 10.35
C ILE A 202 6.93 13.11 11.39
N ASP A 203 6.50 11.92 11.81
CA ASP A 203 7.26 11.06 12.73
C ASP A 203 8.36 10.26 12.01
N LEU A 204 8.43 10.32 10.68
CA LEU A 204 9.44 9.65 9.89
C LEU A 204 10.67 10.55 9.72
N PRO A 205 11.90 10.02 9.81
CA PRO A 205 13.12 10.82 9.78
C PRO A 205 13.36 11.52 8.44
N ALA A 206 12.84 10.94 7.35
CA ALA A 206 12.85 11.51 6.02
C ALA A 206 11.65 11.01 5.23
N THR A 207 11.07 11.83 4.36
CA THR A 207 10.02 11.41 3.44
C THR A 207 10.17 12.09 2.09
N CYS A 208 9.83 11.39 1.01
CA CYS A 208 9.58 11.98 -0.31
C CYS A 208 8.13 11.71 -0.70
N LEU A 209 7.42 12.75 -1.14
CA LEU A 209 6.07 12.66 -1.69
C LEU A 209 6.10 13.07 -3.16
N ILE A 210 5.57 12.22 -4.04
CA ILE A 210 5.48 12.51 -5.47
C ILE A 210 4.01 12.51 -5.87
N ASP A 211 3.48 13.67 -6.24
CA ASP A 211 2.15 13.77 -6.84
C ASP A 211 2.17 13.11 -8.22
N PHE A 212 1.20 12.23 -8.48
CA PHE A 212 1.03 11.67 -9.82
C PHE A 212 -0.44 11.68 -10.23
N PRO A 213 -0.74 12.00 -11.51
CA PRO A 213 -2.09 11.96 -12.03
C PRO A 213 -2.53 10.50 -12.20
N VAL A 214 -3.82 10.28 -12.02
CA VAL A 214 -4.49 9.10 -12.55
C VAL A 214 -5.47 9.66 -13.58
N GLY A 215 -5.25 9.34 -14.85
CA GLY A 215 -6.00 9.94 -15.96
C GLY A 215 -7.53 9.76 -15.82
N PRO A 216 -8.34 10.47 -16.62
CA PRO A 216 -9.76 10.15 -16.78
C PRO A 216 -9.98 8.72 -17.28
#